data_AF-A0A2T0LFG6-F1
#
_entry.id   AF-A0A2T0LFG6-F1
#
_cell.length_a   1.000
_cell.length_b   1.000
_cell.length_c   1.000
_cell.angle_alpha   90.00
_cell.angle_beta   90.00
_cell.angle_gamma   90.00
#
_symmetry.space_group_name_H-M   'P 1'
#
loop_
_entity.id
_entity.type
_entity.pdbx_description
1 polymer ?
#
loop_
_entity_poly.entity_id
_entity_poly.type
_entity_poly.pdbx_seq_one_letter_code
_entity_poly.pdbx_strand_id
1 'polypeptide(L)'
;MAPLMKLAMAGIRTFTSSIAFFYRHPSLILLSLVPSSLRFYQMWNHLQTPAWMEVAVLAARLLLFLLMIALMLNRPLREFSRKDFWSEFGERCSVQFNRDWPGVFIAQLAVFIVLLYGLMNLLLQWATRLLLDPVIQLPGLQTEDRSAAHDALLFFLKNMSVIPLSMVYVLHMAGLRPRPKQNRG
;
A
#
# COMPACT_ATOMS: atom_id res chain seq x y z
N MET A 1 -17.07 20.75 18.73
CA MET A 1 -17.20 20.05 17.42
C MET A 1 -16.14 20.45 16.39
N ALA A 2 -15.66 21.69 16.33
CA ALA A 2 -14.60 22.13 15.40
C ALA A 2 -13.23 21.40 15.46
N PRO A 3 -12.68 20.95 16.62
CA PRO A 3 -11.35 20.34 16.65
C PRO A 3 -11.33 18.90 16.09
N LEU A 4 -12.39 18.12 16.35
CA LEU A 4 -12.52 16.73 15.91
C LEU A 4 -12.66 16.64 14.38
N MET A 5 -13.38 17.59 13.79
CA MET A 5 -13.51 17.71 12.33
C MET A 5 -12.18 18.06 11.66
N LYS A 6 -11.37 18.95 12.25
CA LYS A 6 -10.02 19.28 11.74
C LYS A 6 -9.09 18.06 11.77
N LEU A 7 -9.15 17.27 12.84
CA LEU A 7 -8.37 16.04 12.98
C LEU A 7 -8.78 14.98 11.95
N ALA A 8 -10.08 14.74 11.78
CA ALA A 8 -10.60 13.81 10.77
C ALA A 8 -10.20 14.25 9.35
N MET A 9 -10.29 15.55 9.06
CA MET A 9 -9.92 16.10 7.75
C MET A 9 -8.42 15.93 7.46
N ALA A 10 -7.55 15.97 8.49
CA ALA A 10 -6.13 15.67 8.34
C ALA A 10 -5.90 14.20 7.92
N GLY A 11 -6.60 13.25 8.54
CA GLY A 11 -6.55 11.83 8.16
C GLY A 11 -7.08 11.60 6.74
N ILE A 12 -8.24 12.16 6.39
CA ILE A 12 -8.83 12.03 5.05
C ILE A 12 -7.91 12.63 3.98
N ARG A 13 -7.33 13.81 4.24
CA ARG A 13 -6.35 14.42 3.32
C ARG A 13 -5.11 13.56 3.14
N THR A 14 -4.64 12.92 4.21
CA THR A 14 -3.52 11.96 4.15
C THR A 14 -3.90 10.76 3.28
N PHE A 15 -5.12 10.26 3.42
CA PHE A 15 -5.64 9.13 2.65
C PHE A 15 -5.74 9.45 1.15
N THR A 16 -6.42 10.54 0.80
CA THR A 16 -6.58 10.95 -0.61
C THR A 16 -5.25 11.31 -1.26
N SER A 17 -4.34 11.95 -0.53
CA SER A 17 -2.98 12.22 -1.01
C SER A 17 -2.21 10.92 -1.27
N SER A 18 -2.42 9.88 -0.46
CA SER A 18 -1.76 8.58 -0.64
C SER A 18 -2.26 7.86 -1.89
N ILE A 19 -3.57 7.90 -2.13
CA ILE A 19 -4.19 7.38 -3.36
C ILE A 19 -3.64 8.13 -4.58
N ALA A 20 -3.69 9.47 -4.55
CA ALA A 20 -3.23 10.29 -5.65
C ALA A 20 -1.73 10.05 -5.96
N PHE A 21 -0.89 9.89 -4.94
CA PHE A 21 0.52 9.59 -5.12
C PHE A 21 0.73 8.22 -5.77
N PHE A 22 0.10 7.16 -5.24
CA PHE A 22 0.28 5.80 -5.74
C PHE A 22 -0.11 5.67 -7.21
N TYR A 23 -1.29 6.18 -7.59
CA TYR A 23 -1.78 6.09 -8.97
C TYR A 23 -1.08 7.05 -9.94
N ARG A 24 -0.39 8.09 -9.46
CA ARG A 24 0.41 9.00 -10.30
C ARG A 24 1.73 8.38 -10.76
N HIS A 25 2.21 7.32 -10.11
CA HIS A 25 3.49 6.70 -10.41
C HIS A 25 3.32 5.29 -10.99
N PRO A 26 3.31 5.13 -12.34
CA PRO A 26 3.16 3.83 -12.99
C PRO A 26 4.20 2.81 -12.55
N SER A 27 5.42 3.24 -12.22
CA SER A 27 6.48 2.38 -11.70
C SER A 27 6.09 1.65 -10.40
N LEU A 28 5.30 2.28 -9.53
CA LEU A 28 4.81 1.66 -8.30
C LEU A 28 3.75 0.59 -8.59
N ILE A 29 2.88 0.85 -9.57
CA ILE A 29 1.86 -0.11 -10.01
C ILE A 29 2.52 -1.32 -10.66
N LEU A 30 3.48 -1.09 -11.57
CA LEU A 30 4.21 -2.17 -12.23
C LEU A 30 4.98 -3.02 -11.23
N LEU A 31 5.64 -2.39 -10.25
CA LEU A 31 6.39 -3.13 -9.25
C LEU A 31 5.49 -3.84 -8.23
N SER A 32 4.29 -3.32 -7.95
CA SER A 32 3.32 -4.00 -7.08
C SER A 32 2.67 -5.23 -7.73
N LEU A 33 2.75 -5.36 -9.07
CA LEU A 33 2.31 -6.57 -9.78
C LEU A 33 3.17 -7.80 -9.46
N VAL A 34 4.47 -7.62 -9.16
CA VAL A 34 5.37 -8.73 -8.84
C VAL A 34 4.94 -9.46 -7.56
N PRO A 35 4.83 -8.80 -6.39
CA PRO A 35 4.37 -9.47 -5.18
C PRO A 35 2.90 -9.90 -5.27
N SER A 36 2.05 -9.21 -6.03
CA SER A 36 0.65 -9.63 -6.20
C SER A 36 0.52 -10.92 -7.01
N SER A 37 1.26 -11.05 -8.10
CA SER A 37 1.23 -12.23 -8.98
C SER A 37 1.82 -13.45 -8.28
N LEU A 38 2.95 -13.27 -7.57
CA LEU A 38 3.52 -14.34 -6.76
C LEU A 38 2.55 -14.79 -5.68
N ARG A 39 1.87 -13.86 -4.99
CA ARG A 39 0.90 -14.21 -3.95
C ARG A 39 -0.35 -14.89 -4.52
N PHE A 40 -0.81 -14.47 -5.69
CA PHE A 40 -1.89 -15.14 -6.43
C PHE A 40 -1.51 -16.61 -6.68
N TYR A 41 -0.32 -16.85 -7.22
CA TYR A 41 0.17 -18.21 -7.50
C TYR A 41 0.28 -19.06 -6.23
N GLN A 42 0.75 -18.47 -5.11
CA GLN A 42 0.81 -19.18 -3.83
C GLN A 42 -0.57 -19.62 -3.32
N MET A 43 -1.55 -18.73 -3.42
CA MET A 43 -2.90 -19.01 -2.94
C MET A 43 -3.66 -19.97 -3.85
N TRP A 44 -3.43 -19.88 -5.17
CA TRP A 44 -3.99 -20.81 -6.15
C TRP A 44 -3.53 -22.26 -5.88
N ASN A 45 -2.27 -22.45 -5.45
CA ASN A 45 -1.71 -23.77 -5.13
C ASN A 45 -1.86 -24.13 -3.65
N HIS A 46 -2.88 -23.63 -2.95
CA HIS A 46 -3.16 -23.92 -1.54
C HIS A 46 -1.96 -23.76 -0.59
N LEU A 47 -1.09 -22.75 -0.83
CA LEU A 47 0.14 -22.51 -0.07
C LEU A 47 1.17 -23.64 -0.08
N GLN A 48 1.02 -24.67 -0.93
CA GLN A 48 2.05 -25.69 -1.17
C GLN A 48 3.18 -25.16 -2.06
N THR A 49 3.70 -23.98 -1.74
CA THR A 49 4.76 -23.32 -2.49
C THR A 49 6.07 -23.28 -1.71
N PRO A 50 7.21 -23.39 -2.39
CA PRO A 50 8.52 -23.37 -1.74
C PRO A 50 8.84 -22.02 -1.10
N ALA A 51 9.56 -22.05 0.03
CA ALA A 51 9.86 -20.88 0.88
C ALA A 51 10.57 -19.72 0.14
N TRP A 52 11.30 -19.99 -0.94
CA TRP A 52 11.96 -18.95 -1.74
C TRP A 52 10.95 -17.96 -2.36
N MET A 53 9.70 -18.37 -2.61
CA MET A 53 8.66 -17.47 -3.12
C MET A 53 8.28 -16.42 -2.08
N GLU A 54 8.26 -16.77 -0.79
CA GLU A 54 8.00 -15.80 0.28
C GLU A 54 9.12 -14.76 0.38
N VAL A 55 10.36 -15.22 0.25
CA VAL A 55 11.54 -14.33 0.20
C VAL A 55 11.44 -13.39 -1.00
N ALA A 56 11.04 -13.88 -2.17
CA ALA A 56 10.85 -13.06 -3.37
C ALA A 56 9.75 -12.00 -3.19
N VAL A 57 8.60 -12.37 -2.60
CA VAL A 57 7.50 -11.44 -2.29
C VAL A 57 7.98 -10.36 -1.32
N LEU A 58 8.70 -10.74 -0.26
CA LEU A 58 9.22 -9.80 0.73
C LEU A 58 10.27 -8.86 0.11
N ALA A 59 11.19 -9.38 -0.69
CA ALA A 59 12.18 -8.58 -1.41
C ALA A 59 11.51 -7.58 -2.36
N ALA A 60 10.49 -7.99 -3.11
CA ALA A 60 9.74 -7.11 -4.00
C ALA A 60 9.02 -5.99 -3.22
N ARG A 61 8.43 -6.32 -2.06
CA ARG A 61 7.82 -5.31 -1.17
C ARG A 61 8.84 -4.33 -0.59
N LEU A 62 10.01 -4.81 -0.20
CA LEU A 62 11.10 -3.94 0.27
C LEU A 62 11.55 -3.00 -0.85
N LEU A 63 11.76 -3.52 -2.05
CA LEU A 63 12.14 -2.70 -3.21
C LEU A 63 11.06 -1.65 -3.54
N LEU A 64 9.79 -2.05 -3.48
CA LEU A 64 8.64 -1.15 -3.65
C LEU A 64 8.63 -0.04 -2.59
N PHE A 65 8.87 -0.39 -1.33
CA PHE A 65 8.94 0.56 -0.23
C PHE A 65 10.10 1.57 -0.42
N LEU A 66 11.29 1.08 -0.78
CA LEU A 66 12.44 1.94 -1.05
C LEU A 66 12.17 2.86 -2.25
N LEU A 67 11.52 2.36 -3.30
CA LEU A 67 11.13 3.16 -4.45
C LEU A 67 10.13 4.26 -4.07
N MET A 68 9.15 3.97 -3.20
CA MET A 68 8.22 4.98 -2.69
C MET A 68 8.96 6.09 -1.96
N ILE A 69 9.90 5.77 -1.07
CA ILE A 69 10.72 6.76 -0.36
C ILE A 69 11.52 7.60 -1.36
N ALA A 70 12.14 6.95 -2.36
CA ALA A 70 12.95 7.63 -3.37
C ALA A 70 12.14 8.63 -4.19
N LEU A 71 10.94 8.23 -4.61
CA LEU A 71 10.01 9.09 -5.34
C LEU A 71 9.47 10.24 -4.47
N MET A 72 9.14 9.99 -3.19
CA MET A 72 8.66 11.03 -2.28
C MET A 72 9.73 12.08 -1.97
N LEU A 73 10.97 11.63 -1.73
CA LEU A 73 12.10 12.50 -1.44
C LEU A 73 12.75 13.10 -2.69
N ASN A 74 12.36 12.61 -3.88
CA ASN A 74 12.99 12.94 -5.15
C ASN A 74 14.52 12.72 -5.13
N ARG A 75 14.94 11.58 -4.54
CA ARG A 75 16.36 11.19 -4.39
C ARG A 75 16.62 9.85 -5.09
N PRO A 76 17.81 9.66 -5.69
CA PRO A 76 18.19 8.39 -6.29
C PRO A 76 18.39 7.31 -5.21
N LEU A 77 18.02 6.06 -5.54
CA LEU A 77 18.17 4.90 -4.64
C LEU A 77 19.62 4.67 -4.17
N ARG A 78 20.61 5.16 -4.91
CA ARG A 78 22.04 5.05 -4.53
C ARG A 78 22.36 5.78 -3.22
N GLU A 79 21.61 6.83 -2.89
CA GLU A 79 21.82 7.57 -1.63
C GLU A 79 21.42 6.75 -0.40
N PHE A 80 20.60 5.70 -0.55
CA PHE A 80 20.10 4.91 0.56
C PHE A 80 21.19 4.02 1.17
N SER A 81 22.30 3.81 0.46
CA SER A 81 23.48 3.13 1.01
C SER A 81 24.25 4.00 2.01
N ARG A 82 23.97 5.31 2.09
CA ARG A 82 24.66 6.23 3.00
C ARG A 82 24.00 6.20 4.36
N LYS A 83 24.80 6.07 5.42
CA LYS A 83 24.30 6.09 6.81
C LYS A 83 23.60 7.41 7.15
N ASP A 84 24.14 8.52 6.63
CA ASP A 84 23.61 9.87 6.86
C ASP A 84 22.18 10.06 6.36
N PHE A 85 21.82 9.34 5.28
CA PHE A 85 20.46 9.38 4.76
C PHE A 85 19.46 8.84 5.78
N TRP A 86 19.78 7.72 6.45
CA TRP A 86 18.89 7.10 7.43
C TRP A 86 18.78 7.91 8.71
N SER A 87 19.84 8.58 9.15
CA SER A 87 19.78 9.50 10.29
C SER A 87 18.93 10.73 9.98
N GLU A 88 19.12 11.36 8.80
CA GLU A 88 18.30 12.50 8.37
C GLU A 88 16.82 12.10 8.23
N PHE A 89 16.56 10.91 7.67
CA PHE A 89 15.23 10.35 7.54
C PHE A 89 14.57 10.12 8.91
N GLY A 90 15.28 9.46 9.83
CA GLY A 90 14.79 9.17 11.18
C GLY A 90 14.48 10.43 11.97
N GLU A 91 15.36 11.44 11.92
CA GLU A 91 15.16 12.73 12.58
C GLU A 91 13.89 13.42 12.07
N ARG A 92 13.70 13.48 10.76
CA ARG A 92 12.49 14.07 10.16
C ARG A 92 11.21 13.36 10.60
N CYS A 93 11.21 12.04 10.58
CA CYS A 93 10.08 11.25 11.06
C CYS A 93 9.80 11.53 12.54
N SER A 94 10.83 11.57 13.38
CA SER A 94 10.69 11.85 14.81
C SER A 94 10.11 13.24 15.08
N VAL A 95 10.58 14.26 14.37
CA VAL A 95 10.05 15.63 14.50
C VAL A 95 8.56 15.67 14.11
N GLN A 96 8.20 14.99 13.01
CA GLN A 96 6.80 14.92 12.59
C GLN A 96 5.92 14.19 13.61
N PHE A 97 6.35 13.02 14.08
CA PHE A 97 5.59 12.24 15.06
C PHE A 97 5.37 13.03 16.33
N ASN A 98 6.41 13.68 16.87
CA ASN A 98 6.29 14.52 18.07
C ASN A 98 5.33 15.70 17.87
N ARG A 99 5.28 16.28 16.67
CA ARG A 99 4.36 17.39 16.35
C ARG A 99 2.91 16.93 16.27
N ASP A 100 2.66 15.77 15.69
CA ASP A 100 1.32 15.25 15.42
C ASP A 100 0.76 14.43 16.60
N TRP A 101 1.60 14.15 17.61
CA TRP A 101 1.24 13.39 18.80
C TRP A 101 0.32 14.18 19.76
N PRO A 102 -0.62 13.52 20.45
CA PRO A 102 -1.23 12.22 20.14
C PRO A 102 -2.43 12.36 19.19
N GLY A 103 -3.04 13.55 19.12
CA GLY A 103 -4.37 13.73 18.52
C GLY A 103 -4.42 13.49 17.01
N VAL A 104 -3.48 14.06 16.25
CA VAL A 104 -3.43 13.89 14.78
C VAL A 104 -3.04 12.47 14.44
N PHE A 105 -2.09 11.90 15.17
CA PHE A 105 -1.68 10.50 15.01
C PHE A 105 -2.84 9.52 15.22
N ILE A 106 -3.60 9.65 16.30
CA ILE A 106 -4.77 8.80 16.57
C ILE A 106 -5.83 8.96 15.47
N ALA A 107 -6.09 10.19 15.02
CA ALA A 107 -7.07 10.43 13.95
C ALA A 107 -6.62 9.80 12.61
N GLN A 108 -5.35 9.92 12.26
CA GLN A 108 -4.78 9.27 11.08
C GLN A 108 -4.82 7.75 11.20
N LEU A 109 -4.59 7.18 12.39
CA LEU A 109 -4.68 5.75 12.64
C LEU A 109 -6.12 5.24 12.53
N ALA A 110 -7.10 5.98 13.07
CA ALA A 110 -8.51 5.64 12.93
C ALA A 110 -8.94 5.64 11.45
N VAL A 111 -8.53 6.66 10.68
CA VAL A 111 -8.79 6.72 9.23
C VAL A 111 -8.12 5.56 8.49
N PHE A 112 -6.90 5.20 8.87
CA PHE A 112 -6.20 4.05 8.30
C PHE A 112 -6.98 2.75 8.52
N ILE A 113 -7.44 2.49 9.73
CA ILE A 113 -8.19 1.28 10.05
C ILE A 113 -9.55 1.28 9.33
N VAL A 114 -10.30 2.38 9.40
CA VAL A 114 -11.66 2.44 8.86
C VAL A 114 -11.68 2.50 7.33
N LEU A 115 -10.92 3.40 6.70
CA LEU A 115 -10.95 3.58 5.26
C LEU A 115 -10.03 2.60 4.53
N LEU A 116 -8.79 2.45 4.99
CA LEU A 116 -7.80 1.67 4.25
C LEU A 116 -8.01 0.17 4.48
N TYR A 117 -8.22 -0.25 5.73
CA TYR A 117 -8.48 -1.66 6.02
C TYR A 117 -9.95 -2.05 5.88
N GLY A 118 -10.87 -1.28 6.46
CA GLY A 118 -12.29 -1.59 6.42
C GLY A 118 -12.89 -1.40 5.03
N LEU A 119 -13.00 -0.16 4.59
CA LEU A 119 -13.68 0.20 3.35
C LEU A 119 -13.01 -0.43 2.12
N MET A 120 -11.68 -0.40 2.02
CA MET A 120 -11.02 -0.95 0.84
C MET A 120 -11.13 -2.49 0.77
N ASN A 121 -11.09 -3.22 1.90
CA ASN A 121 -11.39 -4.67 1.86
C ASN A 121 -12.84 -4.92 1.43
N LEU A 122 -13.80 -4.16 1.93
CA LEU A 122 -15.21 -4.30 1.54
C LEU A 122 -15.40 -4.03 0.05
N LEU A 123 -14.79 -2.98 -0.48
CA LEU A 123 -14.80 -2.65 -1.90
C LEU A 123 -14.15 -3.76 -2.74
N LEU A 124 -13.03 -4.32 -2.28
CA LEU A 124 -12.39 -5.44 -2.97
C LEU A 124 -13.27 -6.70 -2.96
N GLN A 125 -13.87 -7.06 -1.83
CA GLN A 125 -14.81 -8.19 -1.75
C GLN A 125 -16.03 -7.99 -2.64
N TRP A 126 -16.54 -6.77 -2.69
CA TRP A 126 -17.66 -6.45 -3.56
C TRP A 126 -17.26 -6.49 -5.04
N ALA A 127 -16.10 -5.94 -5.39
CA ALA A 127 -15.57 -5.98 -6.74
C ALA A 127 -15.26 -7.41 -7.21
N THR A 128 -14.71 -8.27 -6.33
CA THR A 128 -14.51 -9.68 -6.68
C THR A 128 -15.82 -10.40 -6.88
N ARG A 129 -16.84 -10.21 -6.03
CA ARG A 129 -18.15 -10.81 -6.28
C ARG A 129 -18.76 -10.34 -7.60
N LEU A 130 -18.77 -9.03 -7.86
CA LEU A 130 -19.38 -8.44 -9.05
C LEU A 130 -18.68 -8.88 -10.35
N LEU A 131 -17.35 -8.88 -10.36
CA LEU A 131 -16.56 -9.18 -11.56
C LEU A 131 -16.33 -10.68 -11.77
N LEU A 132 -16.29 -11.47 -10.69
CA LEU A 132 -15.79 -12.84 -10.69
C LEU A 132 -16.89 -13.89 -10.57
N ASP A 133 -18.00 -13.62 -9.87
CA ASP A 133 -19.15 -14.53 -9.85
C ASP A 133 -19.63 -14.91 -11.27
N PRO A 134 -19.75 -13.98 -12.25
CA PRO A 134 -20.13 -14.36 -13.61
C PRO A 134 -19.05 -15.18 -14.37
N VAL A 135 -17.78 -15.02 -14.03
CA VAL A 135 -16.66 -15.75 -14.69
C VAL A 135 -16.48 -17.14 -14.10
N ILE A 136 -16.68 -17.28 -12.79
CA ILE A 136 -16.56 -18.54 -12.04
C ILE A 136 -17.80 -19.44 -12.23
N GLN A 137 -18.94 -18.86 -12.59
CA GLN A 137 -20.17 -19.59 -12.94
C GLN A 137 -20.17 -20.19 -14.35
N LEU A 138 -19.14 -19.94 -15.17
CA LEU A 138 -18.96 -20.65 -16.44
C LEU A 138 -18.88 -22.18 -16.19
N PRO A 139 -19.60 -23.00 -16.97
CA PRO A 139 -19.67 -24.43 -16.73
C PRO A 139 -18.29 -25.08 -16.96
N GLY A 140 -17.71 -25.68 -15.91
CA GLY A 140 -16.44 -26.40 -16.00
C GLY A 140 -15.58 -26.44 -14.72
N LEU A 141 -15.76 -25.52 -13.77
CA LEU A 141 -14.95 -25.45 -12.54
C LEU A 141 -15.64 -26.12 -11.34
N GLN A 142 -14.94 -27.03 -10.65
CA GLN A 142 -15.38 -27.68 -9.39
C GLN A 142 -15.42 -26.67 -8.23
N THR A 143 -16.27 -26.89 -7.23
CA THR A 143 -16.52 -25.94 -6.13
C THR A 143 -15.28 -25.60 -5.29
N GLU A 144 -14.32 -26.51 -5.14
CA GLU A 144 -13.05 -26.23 -4.44
C GLU A 144 -12.12 -25.32 -5.25
N ASP A 145 -12.05 -25.48 -6.57
CA ASP A 145 -11.28 -24.59 -7.44
C ASP A 145 -11.85 -23.17 -7.45
N ARG A 146 -13.17 -23.03 -7.27
CA ARG A 146 -13.86 -21.73 -7.21
C ARG A 146 -13.48 -20.91 -5.99
N SER A 147 -13.37 -21.54 -4.81
CA SER A 147 -12.99 -20.85 -3.58
C SER A 147 -11.51 -20.46 -3.60
N ALA A 148 -10.63 -21.35 -4.07
CA ALA A 148 -9.21 -21.06 -4.26
C ALA A 148 -8.98 -19.91 -5.26
N ALA A 149 -9.73 -19.90 -6.37
CA ALA A 149 -9.68 -18.81 -7.36
C ALA A 149 -10.10 -17.46 -6.78
N HIS A 150 -11.21 -17.44 -6.05
CA HIS A 150 -11.72 -16.23 -5.41
C HIS A 150 -10.71 -15.67 -4.39
N ASP A 151 -10.14 -16.53 -3.54
CA ASP A 151 -9.16 -16.12 -2.55
C ASP A 151 -7.86 -15.64 -3.21
N ALA A 152 -7.34 -16.36 -4.20
CA ALA A 152 -6.15 -15.96 -4.93
C ALA A 152 -6.30 -14.56 -5.53
N LEU A 153 -7.46 -14.26 -6.14
CA LEU A 153 -7.71 -12.97 -6.75
C LEU A 153 -7.93 -11.85 -5.73
N LEU A 154 -8.61 -12.13 -4.62
CA LEU A 154 -8.68 -11.20 -3.49
C LEU A 154 -7.28 -10.84 -2.99
N PHE A 155 -6.40 -11.83 -2.82
CA PHE A 155 -5.02 -11.59 -2.41
C PHE A 155 -4.22 -10.85 -3.47
N PHE A 156 -4.43 -11.11 -4.76
CA PHE A 156 -3.84 -10.34 -5.84
C PHE A 156 -4.19 -8.85 -5.72
N LEU A 157 -5.49 -8.53 -5.63
CA LEU A 157 -5.95 -7.15 -5.55
C LEU A 157 -5.46 -6.45 -4.28
N LYS A 158 -5.48 -7.14 -3.13
CA LYS A 158 -4.92 -6.61 -1.86
C LYS A 158 -3.43 -6.28 -1.98
N ASN A 159 -2.65 -7.16 -2.62
CA ASN A 159 -1.21 -6.96 -2.80
C ASN A 159 -0.88 -5.89 -3.84
N MET A 160 -1.77 -5.66 -4.80
CA MET A 160 -1.61 -4.62 -5.82
C MET A 160 -2.00 -3.22 -5.30
N SER A 161 -2.99 -3.14 -4.41
CA SER A 161 -3.59 -1.87 -3.97
C SER A 161 -3.42 -1.60 -2.47
N VAL A 162 -4.06 -2.40 -1.62
CA VAL A 162 -4.15 -2.17 -0.16
C VAL A 162 -2.79 -2.07 0.49
N ILE A 163 -1.88 -3.00 0.19
CA ILE A 163 -0.55 -3.07 0.81
C ILE A 163 0.35 -1.91 0.33
N PRO A 164 0.49 -1.63 -0.97
CA PRO A 164 1.24 -0.46 -1.42
C PRO A 164 0.66 0.86 -0.91
N LEU A 165 -0.68 0.98 -0.86
CA LEU A 165 -1.33 2.18 -0.37
C LEU A 165 -1.08 2.38 1.13
N SER A 166 -1.07 1.30 1.92
CA SER A 166 -0.77 1.37 3.36
C SER A 166 0.66 1.86 3.60
N MET A 167 1.63 1.39 2.80
CA MET A 167 3.01 1.87 2.86
C MET A 167 3.09 3.37 2.57
N VAL A 168 2.47 3.84 1.49
CA VAL A 168 2.42 5.28 1.14
C VAL A 168 1.76 6.09 2.26
N TYR A 169 0.66 5.58 2.83
CA TYR A 169 -0.05 6.25 3.91
C TYR A 169 0.81 6.40 5.17
N VAL A 170 1.53 5.35 5.56
CA VAL A 170 2.45 5.40 6.70
C VAL A 170 3.58 6.39 6.46
N LEU A 171 4.14 6.44 5.26
CA LEU A 171 5.16 7.43 4.90
C LEU A 171 4.60 8.86 4.98
N HIS A 172 3.37 9.09 4.52
CA HIS A 172 2.69 10.37 4.66
C HIS A 172 2.39 10.75 6.13
N MET A 173 2.01 9.78 6.98
CA MET A 173 1.87 9.99 8.43
C MET A 173 3.21 10.39 9.06
N ALA A 174 4.30 9.75 8.64
CA ALA A 174 5.66 10.07 9.08
C ALA A 174 6.18 11.41 8.54
N GLY A 175 5.37 12.15 7.77
CA GLY A 175 5.67 13.51 7.32
C GLY A 175 6.41 13.59 5.99
N LEU A 176 6.69 12.45 5.36
CA LEU A 176 7.23 12.42 4.01
C LEU A 176 6.10 12.83 3.08
N ARG A 177 6.32 13.87 2.28
CA ARG A 177 5.37 14.28 1.25
C ARG A 177 6.12 14.47 -0.04
N PRO A 178 5.51 14.13 -1.20
CA PRO A 178 6.12 14.38 -2.49
C PRO A 178 6.45 15.88 -2.58
N ARG A 179 7.74 16.20 -2.69
CA ARG A 179 8.14 17.58 -2.95
C ARG A 179 7.55 17.99 -4.31
N PRO A 180 6.94 19.18 -4.43
CA PRO A 180 6.58 19.68 -5.75
C PRO A 180 7.84 19.69 -6.61
N LYS A 181 7.75 19.20 -7.85
CA LYS A 181 8.86 19.26 -8.81
C LYS A 181 9.33 20.70 -8.85
N GLN A 182 10.51 20.96 -8.29
CA GLN A 182 11.19 22.22 -8.48
C GLN A 182 11.56 22.22 -9.96
N ASN A 183 10.87 23.04 -10.76
CA ASN A 183 11.21 23.26 -12.15
C ASN A 183 12.70 23.62 -12.19
N ARG A 184 13.53 22.69 -12.64
CA ARG A 184 14.88 23.01 -13.07
C ARG A 184 14.71 23.74 -14.39
N GLY A 185 14.77 25.08 -14.32
CA GLY A 185 15.00 25.93 -15.48
C GLY A 185 16.38 25.68 -16.06
#